data_AF-A0A0K2JIP2-F1
#
_entry.id   AF-A0A0K2JIP2-F1
#
_cell.length_a   1.000
_cell.length_b   1.000
_cell.length_c   1.000
_cell.angle_alpha   90.00
_cell.angle_beta   90.00
_cell.angle_gamma   90.00
#
_symmetry.space_group_name_H-M   'P 1'
#
loop_
_entity.id
_entity.type
_entity.pdbx_description
1 polymer ?
#
loop_
_entity_poly.entity_id
_entity_poly.type
_entity_poly.pdbx_seq_one_letter_code
_entity_poly.pdbx_strand_id
1 'polypeptide(L)'
;MEIFVETQVYFCDVDKLRQKSLIENINGDFRKWFPSGTDFNNFSQKQIDWVINNVINDKLRPCLKWISAKEIFFAEYINNKYLKINFKL
;
A
#
# COMPACT_ATOMS: atom_id res chain seq x y z
N MET A 1 -2.93 -14.66 21.69
CA MET A 1 -2.66 -13.37 21.03
C MET A 1 -1.21 -13.40 20.61
N GLU A 2 -0.93 -13.70 19.35
CA GLU A 2 0.45 -13.67 18.85
C GLU A 2 0.86 -12.20 18.69
N ILE A 3 1.86 -11.79 19.47
CA ILE A 3 2.47 -10.47 19.40
C ILE A 3 3.47 -10.52 18.25
N PHE A 4 3.00 -10.34 17.02
CA PHE A 4 3.90 -10.02 15.92
C PHE A 4 3.96 -8.49 15.83
N VAL A 5 5.03 -7.92 16.40
CA VAL A 5 5.47 -6.52 16.21
C VAL A 5 4.59 -5.46 16.90
N GLU A 6 4.51 -5.41 18.24
CA GLU A 6 3.97 -4.29 19.06
C GLU A 6 2.78 -3.49 18.46
N THR A 7 1.90 -4.14 17.70
CA THR A 7 0.91 -3.49 16.86
C THR A 7 -0.41 -4.23 16.98
N GLN A 8 -1.48 -3.47 16.86
CA GLN A 8 -2.82 -4.03 16.94
C GLN A 8 -3.21 -4.61 15.58
N VAL A 9 -3.54 -5.90 15.57
CA VAL A 9 -3.98 -6.62 14.38
C VAL A 9 -5.51 -6.65 14.35
N TYR A 10 -6.08 -6.28 13.21
CA TYR A 10 -7.53 -6.26 12.99
C TYR A 10 -7.92 -7.17 11.82
N PHE A 11 -8.86 -8.09 12.08
CA PHE A 11 -9.46 -8.96 11.07
C PHE A 11 -10.82 -8.43 10.63
N CYS A 12 -11.24 -8.80 9.42
CA CYS A 12 -12.60 -8.52 8.99
C CYS A 12 -13.58 -9.43 9.73
N ASP A 13 -14.78 -8.91 9.97
CA ASP A 13 -15.92 -9.71 10.38
C ASP A 13 -16.30 -10.68 9.26
N VAL A 14 -16.86 -11.82 9.66
CA VAL A 14 -17.38 -12.82 8.74
C VAL A 14 -18.44 -12.18 7.83
N ASP A 15 -18.38 -12.49 6.54
CA ASP A 15 -19.26 -11.97 5.48
C ASP A 15 -19.23 -10.45 5.26
N LYS A 16 -18.23 -9.74 5.81
CA LYS A 16 -18.04 -8.29 5.59
C LYS A 16 -16.90 -8.00 4.62
N LEU A 17 -17.03 -8.51 3.39
CA LEU A 17 -16.06 -8.34 2.30
C LEU A 17 -15.66 -6.88 2.01
N ARG A 18 -16.50 -5.90 2.37
CA ARG A 18 -16.26 -4.46 2.12
C ARG A 18 -15.40 -3.76 3.17
N GLN A 19 -15.06 -4.41 4.29
CA GLN A 19 -14.23 -3.80 5.34
C GLN A 19 -12.79 -3.50 4.88
N LYS A 20 -12.33 -4.11 3.78
CA LYS A 20 -11.03 -3.86 3.15
C LYS A 20 -11.16 -3.36 1.70
N SER A 21 -12.20 -2.60 1.41
CA SER A 21 -12.49 -2.10 0.04
C SER A 21 -11.31 -1.37 -0.61
N LEU A 22 -10.55 -0.58 0.16
CA LEU A 22 -9.38 0.12 -0.35
C LEU A 22 -8.24 -0.83 -0.75
N ILE A 23 -7.98 -1.85 0.06
CA ILE A 23 -6.94 -2.86 -0.20
C ILE A 23 -7.30 -3.63 -1.48
N GLU A 24 -8.57 -4.02 -1.62
CA GLU A 24 -9.03 -4.70 -2.84
C GLU A 24 -8.89 -3.84 -4.10
N ASN A 25 -9.13 -2.53 -3.99
CA ASN A 25 -8.93 -1.60 -5.10
C ASN A 25 -7.44 -1.49 -5.49
N ILE A 26 -6.55 -1.38 -4.50
CA ILE A 26 -5.09 -1.31 -4.74
C ILE A 26 -4.58 -2.62 -5.34
N ASN A 27 -5.02 -3.77 -4.82
CA ASN A 27 -4.70 -5.09 -5.39
C ASN A 27 -5.25 -5.23 -6.82
N GLY A 28 -6.43 -4.65 -7.09
CA GLY A 28 -6.98 -4.56 -8.44
C GLY A 28 -6.10 -3.75 -9.39
N ASP A 29 -5.57 -2.61 -8.94
CA ASP A 29 -4.62 -1.82 -9.72
C ASP A 29 -3.30 -2.58 -9.97
N PHE A 30 -2.78 -3.28 -8.97
CA PHE A 30 -1.59 -4.14 -9.12
C PHE A 30 -1.81 -5.27 -10.12
N ARG A 31 -2.98 -5.93 -10.07
CA ARG A 31 -3.35 -7.02 -11.00
C ARG A 31 -3.51 -6.57 -12.45
N LYS A 32 -3.68 -5.28 -12.73
CA LYS A 32 -3.65 -4.76 -14.11
C LYS A 32 -2.25 -4.84 -14.72
N TRP A 33 -1.20 -4.77 -13.89
CA TRP A 33 0.20 -4.88 -14.30
C TRP A 33 0.71 -6.31 -14.23
N PHE A 34 0.26 -7.05 -13.22
CA PHE A 34 0.60 -8.46 -13.00
C PHE A 34 -0.68 -9.29 -12.90
N PRO A 35 -1.27 -9.70 -14.05
CA PRO A 35 -2.48 -10.51 -14.08
C PRO A 35 -2.36 -11.80 -13.27
N SER A 36 -3.51 -12.43 -13.00
CA SER A 36 -3.50 -13.73 -12.33
C SER A 36 -2.74 -14.76 -13.17
N GLY A 37 -1.85 -15.52 -12.54
CA GLY A 37 -0.95 -16.46 -13.22
C GLY A 37 0.36 -15.87 -13.72
N THR A 38 0.66 -14.59 -13.44
CA THR A 38 1.99 -14.02 -13.70
C THR A 38 3.05 -14.77 -12.90
N ASP A 39 4.05 -15.29 -13.59
CA ASP A 39 5.27 -15.84 -12.97
C ASP A 39 6.23 -14.70 -12.63
N PHE A 40 6.34 -14.38 -11.35
CA PHE A 40 7.17 -13.31 -10.83
C PHE A 40 8.68 -13.60 -10.93
N ASN A 41 9.09 -14.84 -11.21
CA ASN A 41 10.52 -15.14 -11.45
C ASN A 41 11.05 -14.44 -12.72
N ASN A 42 10.15 -14.08 -13.63
CA ASN A 42 10.50 -13.34 -14.86
C ASN A 42 10.65 -11.83 -14.63
N PHE A 43 10.40 -11.34 -13.42
CA PHE A 43 10.48 -9.93 -13.08
C PHE A 43 11.53 -9.70 -11.99
N SER A 44 12.41 -8.73 -12.24
CA SER A 44 13.30 -8.24 -11.20
C SER A 44 12.53 -7.44 -10.15
N GLN A 45 13.03 -7.44 -8.92
CA GLN A 45 12.50 -6.61 -7.84
C GLN A 45 12.38 -5.14 -8.26
N LYS A 46 13.36 -4.62 -9.02
CA LYS A 46 13.35 -3.24 -9.54
C LYS A 46 12.14 -2.95 -10.44
N GLN A 47 11.70 -3.92 -11.24
CA GLN A 47 10.52 -3.74 -12.09
C GLN A 47 9.23 -3.69 -11.26
N ILE A 48 9.13 -4.56 -10.26
CA ILE A 48 7.99 -4.59 -9.33
C ILE A 48 7.92 -3.27 -8.54
N ASP A 49 9.06 -2.85 -7.99
CA ASP A 49 9.19 -1.59 -7.25
C ASP A 49 8.84 -0.39 -8.12
N TRP A 50 9.21 -0.40 -9.40
CA TRP A 50 8.86 0.67 -10.32
C TRP A 50 7.35 0.78 -10.50
N VAL A 51 6.64 -0.34 -10.69
CA VAL A 51 5.18 -0.35 -10.80
C VAL A 51 4.54 0.18 -9.51
N ILE A 52 5.00 -0.29 -8.35
CA ILE A 52 4.44 0.13 -7.06
C ILE A 52 4.69 1.63 -6.82
N ASN A 53 5.95 2.05 -6.91
CA ASN A 53 6.36 3.39 -6.48
C ASN A 53 6.02 4.49 -7.48
N ASN A 54 6.09 4.20 -8.79
CA ASN A 54 5.96 5.22 -9.83
C ASN A 54 4.62 5.15 -10.58
N VAL A 55 3.84 4.07 -10.39
CA VAL A 55 2.51 3.96 -10.98
C VAL A 55 1.42 3.95 -9.92
N ILE A 56 1.45 3.00 -8.99
CA ILE A 56 0.34 2.80 -8.04
C ILE A 56 0.33 3.89 -6.96
N ASN A 57 1.50 4.17 -6.38
CA ASN A 57 1.65 5.15 -5.30
C ASN A 57 1.60 6.60 -5.80
N ASP A 58 2.07 6.84 -7.02
CA ASP A 58 2.03 8.16 -7.71
C ASP A 58 0.67 8.43 -8.39
N LYS A 59 -0.24 7.45 -8.43
CA LYS A 59 -1.58 7.62 -8.99
C LYS A 59 -2.35 8.70 -8.22
N LEU A 60 -2.81 9.73 -8.93
CA LEU A 60 -3.70 10.76 -8.38
C LEU A 60 -5.04 10.14 -7.99
N ARG A 61 -5.52 10.43 -6.78
CA ARG A 61 -6.77 9.86 -6.27
C ARG A 61 -7.81 10.96 -6.03
N PRO A 62 -9.04 10.84 -6.58
CA PRO A 62 -10.10 11.82 -6.32
C PRO A 62 -10.43 11.97 -4.83
N CYS A 63 -10.38 10.88 -4.06
CA CYS A 63 -10.60 10.90 -2.61
C CYS A 63 -9.51 11.70 -1.85
N LEU A 64 -8.37 11.96 -2.48
CA LEU A 64 -7.25 12.74 -1.95
C LEU A 64 -7.16 14.12 -2.62
N LYS A 65 -8.26 14.64 -3.16
CA LYS A 65 -8.31 15.92 -3.90
C LYS A 65 -7.32 15.95 -5.08
N TRP A 66 -7.20 14.82 -5.77
CA TRP A 66 -6.28 14.65 -6.91
C TRP A 66 -4.79 14.80 -6.55
N ILE A 67 -4.44 14.44 -5.32
CA ILE A 67 -3.05 14.28 -4.87
C ILE A 67 -2.74 12.78 -4.81
N SER A 68 -1.48 12.39 -5.00
CA SER A 68 -1.06 10.99 -4.89
C SER A 68 -0.96 10.53 -3.42
N ALA A 69 -1.06 9.21 -3.22
CA ALA A 69 -0.88 8.65 -1.88
C ALA A 69 0.55 8.85 -1.38
N LYS A 70 1.54 8.80 -2.28
CA LYS A 70 2.95 9.01 -1.99
C LYS A 70 3.23 10.42 -1.48
N GLU A 71 2.68 11.45 -2.14
CA GLU A 71 2.86 12.85 -1.73
C GLU A 71 2.26 13.09 -0.33
N ILE A 72 1.05 12.59 -0.08
CA ILE A 72 0.43 12.71 1.25
C ILE A 72 1.24 11.98 2.31
N PHE A 73 1.71 10.75 2.01
CA PHE A 73 2.55 10.00 2.93
C PHE A 73 3.82 10.78 3.30
N PHE A 74 4.53 11.36 2.34
CA PHE A 74 5.73 12.15 2.63
C PHE A 74 5.40 13.46 3.35
N ALA A 75 4.32 14.14 2.98
CA ALA A 75 3.89 15.36 3.66
C ALA A 75 3.55 15.09 5.13
N GLU A 76 2.80 14.02 5.43
CA GLU A 76 2.45 13.65 6.80
C GLU A 76 3.68 13.14 7.56
N TYR A 77 4.50 12.26 6.96
CA TYR A 77 5.68 11.71 7.62
C TYR A 77 6.72 12.77 8.01
N ILE A 78 6.96 13.76 7.14
CA ILE A 78 7.92 14.83 7.40
C ILE A 78 7.39 15.79 8.47
N ASN A 79 6.09 16.12 8.42
CA ASN A 79 5.46 17.04 9.39
C ASN A 79 5.21 16.39 10.76
N ASN A 80 5.06 15.07 10.83
CA ASN A 80 4.84 14.35 12.07
C ASN A 80 6.18 13.88 12.68
N LYS A 81 6.79 14.75 13.49
CA LYS A 81 8.06 14.50 14.23
C LYS A 81 8.07 13.20 15.06
N TYR A 82 6.90 12.62 15.35
CA TYR A 82 6.71 11.41 16.15
C TYR A 82 6.95 10.08 15.41
N LEU A 83 6.94 10.05 14.06
CA LEU A 83 7.23 8.83 13.30
C LEU A 83 8.74 8.57 13.11
N LYS A 84 9.60 9.54 13.44
CA LYS A 84 11.07 9.41 13.35
C LYS A 84 11.68 8.40 14.33
N ILE A 85 10.93 7.93 15.33
CA ILE A 85 11.48 7.13 16.44
C ILE A 85 11.42 5.62 16.17
N ASN A 86 10.51 5.12 15.31
CA ASN A 86 10.23 3.67 15.24
C ASN A 86 10.52 2.98 13.89
N PHE A 87 11.05 3.68 12.89
CA PHE A 87 11.57 3.03 11.67
C PHE A 87 12.98 3.53 11.37
N LYS A 88 13.93 3.03 12.16
CA LYS A 88 15.33 2.97 11.75
C LYS A 88 15.44 1.74 10.84
N LEU A 89 15.52 1.97 9.54
CA LEU A 89 16.02 0.98 8.58
C LEU A 89 17.42 0.50 9.01
#